data_AF-A0A7G8FTR8-F1
#
_entry.id   AF-A0A7G8FTR8-F1
#
_cell.length_a   1.000
_cell.length_b   1.000
_cell.length_c   1.000
_cell.angle_alpha   90.00
_cell.angle_beta   90.00
_cell.angle_gamma   90.00
#
_symmetry.space_group_name_H-M   'P 1'
#
loop_
_entity.id
_entity.type
_entity.pdbx_description
1 polymer ?
#
loop_
_entity_poly.entity_id
_entity_poly.type
_entity_poly.pdbx_seq_one_letter_code
_entity_poly.pdbx_strand_id
1 'polypeptide(L)'
;MRHFLSLALAALIALIAPSMVSAADSAHGEQIFSANCAACHMGGGNVVNGQRTLQQDDLKAYLANYNEGHEEAIAYQVTNGKNGMPAFGGKLGPDDIADVAAYVESQSINGWA
;
A
#
# COMPACT_ATOMS: atom_id res chain seq x y z
N MET A 1 20.51 -13.34 -55.76
CA MET A 1 20.69 -13.91 -54.40
C MET A 1 20.72 -12.79 -53.34
N ARG A 2 19.63 -12.02 -53.15
CA ARG A 2 19.60 -10.88 -52.20
C ARG A 2 18.18 -10.60 -51.66
N HIS A 3 17.42 -11.63 -51.26
CA HIS A 3 16.09 -11.41 -50.66
C HIS A 3 15.78 -12.26 -49.42
N PHE A 4 16.77 -12.91 -48.80
CA PHE A 4 16.55 -13.75 -47.60
C PHE A 4 16.90 -13.08 -46.26
N LEU A 5 17.17 -11.78 -46.23
CA LEU A 5 17.70 -11.10 -45.04
C LEU A 5 16.72 -10.13 -44.35
N SER A 6 15.41 -10.34 -44.48
CA SER A 6 14.41 -9.36 -43.97
C SER A 6 13.37 -9.93 -43.00
N LEU A 7 13.36 -11.23 -42.70
CA LEU A 7 12.39 -11.80 -41.74
C LEU A 7 12.93 -12.02 -40.32
N ALA A 8 14.24 -11.85 -40.07
CA ALA A 8 14.80 -12.17 -38.76
C ALA A 8 14.65 -11.06 -37.70
N LEU A 9 14.17 -9.86 -38.05
CA LEU A 9 14.15 -8.71 -37.13
C LEU A 9 12.80 -8.51 -36.41
N ALA A 10 11.73 -9.20 -36.81
CA ALA A 10 10.39 -8.96 -36.25
C ALA A 10 10.07 -9.77 -34.97
N ALA A 11 10.93 -10.71 -34.55
CA ALA A 11 10.62 -11.63 -33.46
C ALA A 11 11.27 -11.30 -32.11
N LEU A 12 12.05 -10.21 -32.00
CA LEU A 12 12.86 -9.92 -30.80
C LEU A 12 12.31 -8.79 -29.91
N ILE A 13 11.04 -8.41 -30.04
CA ILE A 13 10.44 -7.28 -29.28
C ILE A 13 9.43 -7.75 -28.21
N ALA A 14 9.10 -9.05 -28.14
CA ALA A 14 8.01 -9.54 -27.28
C ALA A 14 8.39 -9.85 -25.80
N LEU A 15 9.63 -9.66 -25.36
CA LEU A 15 10.07 -10.05 -24.00
C LEU A 15 10.11 -8.92 -22.95
N ILE A 16 9.65 -7.71 -23.29
CA ILE A 16 9.58 -6.59 -22.34
C ILE A 16 8.11 -6.24 -22.14
N ALA A 17 7.33 -7.18 -21.59
CA ALA A 17 6.06 -6.79 -20.99
C ALA A 17 6.41 -6.07 -19.68
N PRO A 18 6.16 -4.76 -19.54
CA PRO A 18 6.25 -4.14 -18.24
C PRO A 18 5.30 -4.91 -17.32
N SER A 19 5.84 -5.49 -16.25
CA SER A 19 5.03 -5.93 -15.12
C SER A 19 4.18 -4.74 -14.73
N MET A 20 2.87 -4.85 -14.98
CA MET A 20 1.91 -3.80 -14.68
C MET A 20 1.95 -3.62 -13.17
N VAL A 21 2.73 -2.65 -12.69
CA VAL A 21 2.56 -2.08 -11.36
C VAL A 21 1.20 -1.43 -11.42
N SER A 22 0.19 -2.11 -10.86
CA SER A 22 -1.10 -1.48 -10.63
C SER A 22 -0.85 -0.34 -9.65
N ALA A 23 -1.24 0.87 -10.03
CA ALA A 23 -1.31 1.96 -9.07
C ALA A 23 -2.34 1.58 -8.00
N ALA A 24 -2.05 1.86 -6.74
CA ALA A 24 -2.97 1.59 -5.65
C ALA A 24 -4.30 2.31 -5.87
N ASP A 25 -5.41 1.60 -5.66
CA ASP A 25 -6.77 2.14 -5.77
C ASP A 25 -7.25 2.63 -4.40
N SER A 26 -7.11 3.94 -4.17
CA SER A 26 -7.53 4.57 -2.90
C SER A 26 -9.01 4.36 -2.56
N ALA A 27 -9.90 4.22 -3.54
CA ALA A 27 -11.33 4.02 -3.29
C ALA A 27 -11.60 2.59 -2.81
N HIS A 28 -10.88 1.61 -3.35
CA HIS A 28 -10.89 0.26 -2.82
C HIS A 28 -10.23 0.19 -1.42
N GLY A 29 -9.13 0.92 -1.22
CA GLY A 29 -8.47 1.07 0.07
C GLY A 29 -9.39 1.60 1.18
N GLU A 30 -10.27 2.55 0.87
CA GLU A 30 -11.30 3.05 1.80
C GLU A 30 -12.25 1.92 2.25
N GLN A 31 -12.70 1.08 1.32
CA GLN A 31 -13.60 -0.04 1.64
C GLN A 31 -12.91 -1.05 2.56
N ILE A 32 -11.65 -1.38 2.27
CA ILE A 32 -10.83 -2.26 3.10
C ILE A 32 -10.65 -1.65 4.49
N PHE A 33 -10.32 -0.36 4.56
CA PHE A 33 -10.14 0.36 5.81
C PHE A 33 -11.41 0.31 6.67
N SER A 34 -12.56 0.61 6.07
CA SER A 34 -13.86 0.58 6.76
C SER A 34 -14.18 -0.81 7.33
N ALA A 35 -13.92 -1.87 6.54
CA ALA A 35 -14.23 -3.24 6.95
C ALA A 35 -13.26 -3.81 7.99
N ASN A 36 -11.99 -3.40 8.00
CA ASN A 36 -10.93 -4.09 8.76
C ASN A 36 -10.22 -3.22 9.81
N CYS A 37 -10.17 -1.90 9.61
CA CYS A 37 -9.28 -1.00 10.35
C CYS A 37 -10.07 -0.02 11.23
N ALA A 38 -11.22 0.45 10.75
CA ALA A 38 -12.00 1.50 11.38
C ALA A 38 -12.46 1.18 12.81
N ALA A 39 -12.62 -0.10 13.16
CA ALA A 39 -12.97 -0.51 14.53
C ALA A 39 -11.99 0.02 15.58
N CYS A 40 -10.71 0.18 15.23
CA CYS A 40 -9.69 0.73 16.12
C CYS A 40 -9.21 2.12 15.69
N HIS A 41 -9.25 2.42 14.40
CA HIS A 41 -8.61 3.58 13.80
C HIS A 41 -9.59 4.59 13.18
N MET A 42 -10.85 4.57 13.58
CA MET A 42 -11.85 5.54 13.12
C MET A 42 -11.35 6.98 13.24
N GLY A 43 -11.50 7.76 12.17
CA GLY A 43 -11.05 9.16 12.11
C GLY A 43 -9.54 9.34 12.29
N GLY A 44 -8.74 8.32 11.94
CA GLY A 44 -7.29 8.33 12.11
C GLY A 44 -6.84 8.12 13.55
N GLY A 45 -7.75 7.87 14.49
CA GLY A 45 -7.41 7.65 15.89
C GLY A 45 -6.76 6.30 16.17
N ASN A 46 -6.63 5.97 17.45
CA ASN A 46 -6.29 4.61 17.90
C ASN A 46 -6.87 4.38 19.30
N VAL A 47 -7.92 3.55 19.38
CA VAL A 47 -8.62 3.24 20.64
C VAL A 47 -7.79 2.39 21.61
N VAL A 48 -6.76 1.69 21.12
CA VAL A 48 -5.88 0.85 21.95
C VAL A 48 -4.73 1.66 22.53
N ASN A 49 -4.15 2.57 21.74
CA ASN A 49 -3.08 3.47 22.18
C ASN A 49 -3.19 4.84 21.50
N GLY A 50 -3.69 5.83 22.24
CA GLY A 50 -3.92 7.18 21.73
C GLY A 50 -2.67 7.97 21.31
N GLN A 51 -1.46 7.47 21.56
CA GLN A 51 -0.20 8.04 21.05
C GLN A 51 0.26 7.41 19.73
N ARG A 52 -0.46 6.40 19.22
CA ARG A 52 -0.12 5.66 18.00
C ARG A 52 -1.24 5.80 16.98
N THR A 53 -1.58 7.05 16.68
CA THR A 53 -2.64 7.36 15.70
C THR A 53 -2.12 7.20 14.27
N LEU A 54 -3.01 7.35 13.30
CA LEU A 54 -2.71 7.42 11.87
C LEU A 54 -2.58 8.89 11.40
N GLN A 55 -2.43 9.83 12.33
CA GLN A 55 -2.07 11.21 11.99
C GLN A 55 -0.63 11.25 11.46
N GLN A 56 -0.37 12.13 10.50
CA GLN A 56 0.92 12.16 9.82
C GLN A 56 2.11 12.35 10.77
N ASP A 57 1.99 13.21 11.78
CA ASP A 57 3.05 13.44 12.76
C ASP A 57 3.36 12.20 13.61
N ASP A 58 2.33 11.44 13.98
CA ASP A 58 2.50 10.18 14.72
C ASP A 58 3.13 9.11 13.82
N LEU A 59 2.70 8.98 12.57
CA LEU A 59 3.31 8.06 11.60
C LEU A 59 4.81 8.36 11.44
N LYS A 60 5.18 9.63 11.23
CA LYS A 60 6.58 10.07 11.14
C LYS A 60 7.39 9.78 12.40
N ALA A 61 6.79 9.95 13.58
CA ALA A 61 7.48 9.78 14.84
C ALA A 61 7.65 8.31 15.25
N TYR A 62 6.71 7.45 14.84
CA TYR A 62 6.51 6.15 15.49
C TYR A 62 6.47 4.95 14.57
N LEU A 63 6.12 5.13 13.30
CA LEU A 63 6.10 4.04 12.34
C LEU A 63 7.51 3.84 11.77
N ALA A 64 8.02 2.62 11.94
CA ALA A 64 9.37 2.29 11.50
C ALA A 64 9.49 2.43 9.98
N ASN A 65 10.58 3.05 9.52
CA ASN A 65 10.90 3.30 8.12
C ASN A 65 9.93 4.22 7.37
N TYR A 66 9.02 4.91 8.07
CA TYR A 66 8.02 5.74 7.41
C TYR A 66 8.62 6.93 6.66
N ASN A 67 9.74 7.49 7.13
CA ASN A 67 10.39 8.62 6.45
C ASN A 67 11.19 8.20 5.21
N GLU A 68 11.43 6.89 5.05
CA GLU A 68 12.13 6.28 3.92
C GLU A 68 11.16 5.74 2.85
N GLY A 69 9.94 5.37 3.23
CA GLY A 69 8.87 4.94 2.34
C GLY A 69 7.53 4.89 3.08
N HIS A 70 6.64 5.85 2.78
CA HIS A 70 5.41 6.08 3.53
C HIS A 70 4.43 4.90 3.41
N GLU A 71 4.00 4.61 2.18
CA GLU A 71 3.05 3.53 1.89
C GLU A 71 3.67 2.17 2.18
N GLU A 72 4.96 1.98 1.89
CA GLU A 72 5.66 0.73 2.17
C GLU A 72 5.74 0.43 3.66
N ALA A 73 5.98 1.46 4.49
CA ALA A 73 5.99 1.30 5.95
C ALA A 73 4.60 0.96 6.49
N ILE A 74 3.55 1.61 5.95
CA ILE A 74 2.16 1.30 6.33
C ILE A 74 1.80 -0.13 5.91
N ALA A 75 2.08 -0.49 4.66
CA ALA A 75 1.84 -1.83 4.12
C ALA A 75 2.57 -2.90 4.94
N TYR A 76 3.82 -2.64 5.33
CA TYR A 76 4.59 -3.54 6.20
C TYR A 76 3.90 -3.73 7.56
N GLN A 77 3.44 -2.64 8.18
CA GLN A 77 2.77 -2.68 9.48
C GLN A 77 1.40 -3.38 9.41
N VAL A 78 0.64 -3.21 8.33
CA VAL A 78 -0.60 -3.94 8.06
C VAL A 78 -0.32 -5.43 7.85
N THR A 79 0.69 -5.76 7.06
CA THR A 79 1.07 -7.15 6.75
C THR A 79 1.43 -7.91 8.02
N ASN A 80 2.28 -7.33 8.86
CA ASN A 80 2.91 -8.04 9.98
C ASN A 80 2.23 -7.80 11.33
N GLY A 81 1.43 -6.74 11.46
CA GLY A 81 0.93 -6.29 12.75
C GLY A 81 2.06 -5.91 13.72
N LYS A 82 1.69 -5.46 14.92
CA LYS A 82 2.63 -5.23 16.03
C LYS A 82 1.85 -4.99 17.32
N ASN A 83 2.23 -5.66 18.39
CA ASN A 83 1.59 -5.52 19.70
C ASN A 83 0.07 -5.77 19.61
N GLY A 84 -0.75 -4.75 19.91
CA GLY A 84 -2.21 -4.85 19.85
C GLY A 84 -2.80 -4.77 18.44
N MET A 85 -2.01 -4.43 17.41
CA MET A 85 -2.46 -4.42 16.02
C MET A 85 -2.27 -5.82 15.41
N PRO A 86 -3.34 -6.49 14.94
CA PRO A 86 -3.25 -7.82 14.34
C PRO A 86 -2.53 -7.78 12.97
N ALA A 87 -1.95 -8.91 12.58
CA ALA A 87 -1.37 -9.10 11.25
C ALA A 87 -2.45 -9.42 10.21
N PHE A 88 -2.40 -8.78 9.04
CA PHE A 88 -3.35 -8.99 7.95
C PHE A 88 -2.76 -9.73 6.74
N GLY A 89 -1.46 -10.02 6.69
CA GLY A 89 -0.83 -10.70 5.55
C GLY A 89 -1.35 -12.10 5.23
N GLY A 90 -2.08 -12.74 6.14
CA GLY A 90 -2.80 -14.01 5.90
C GLY A 90 -4.30 -13.86 5.64
N LYS A 91 -4.80 -12.63 5.59
CA LYS A 91 -6.23 -12.28 5.47
C LYS A 91 -6.52 -11.41 4.24
N LEU A 92 -5.61 -10.51 3.90
CA LEU A 92 -5.69 -9.59 2.77
C LEU A 92 -4.63 -9.96 1.73
N GLY A 93 -4.96 -9.74 0.45
CA GLY A 93 -4.01 -9.87 -0.64
C GLY A 93 -2.95 -8.76 -0.63
N PRO A 94 -1.83 -8.92 -1.35
CA PRO A 94 -0.80 -7.87 -1.45
C PRO A 94 -1.36 -6.58 -2.06
N ASP A 95 -2.24 -6.68 -3.05
CA ASP A 95 -2.87 -5.51 -3.69
C ASP A 95 -3.83 -4.81 -2.72
N ASP A 96 -4.66 -5.55 -1.97
CA ASP A 96 -5.52 -4.99 -0.91
C ASP A 96 -4.72 -4.24 0.16
N ILE A 97 -3.55 -4.79 0.53
CA ILE A 97 -2.65 -4.17 1.51
C ILE A 97 -2.04 -2.88 0.94
N ALA A 98 -1.66 -2.87 -0.34
CA ALA A 98 -1.18 -1.67 -1.00
C ALA A 98 -2.27 -0.60 -1.09
N ASP A 99 -3.49 -0.98 -1.46
CA ASP A 99 -4.64 -0.08 -1.57
C ASP A 99 -4.98 0.58 -0.22
N VAL A 100 -5.07 -0.20 0.86
CA VAL A 100 -5.35 0.36 2.18
C VAL A 100 -4.18 1.20 2.71
N ALA A 101 -2.94 0.88 2.36
CA ALA A 101 -1.78 1.68 2.73
C ALA A 101 -1.80 3.06 2.05
N ALA A 102 -2.08 3.09 0.74
CA ALA A 102 -2.23 4.33 -0.01
C ALA A 102 -3.41 5.19 0.50
N TYR A 103 -4.54 4.54 0.84
CA TYR A 103 -5.67 5.24 1.47
C TYR A 103 -5.27 5.88 2.80
N VAL A 104 -4.61 5.13 3.70
CA VAL A 104 -4.16 5.64 5.02
C VAL A 104 -3.18 6.80 4.85
N GLU A 105 -2.22 6.68 3.92
CA GLU A 105 -1.26 7.76 3.66
C GLU A 105 -1.97 9.03 3.18
N SER A 106 -2.86 8.90 2.19
CA SER A 106 -3.67 10.00 1.69
C SER A 106 -4.49 10.67 2.80
N GLN A 107 -5.17 9.89 3.64
CA GLN A 107 -5.94 10.44 4.75
C GLN A 107 -5.06 11.13 5.79
N SER A 108 -3.86 10.60 6.06
CA SER A 108 -2.91 11.22 6.99
C SER A 108 -2.46 12.61 6.51
N ILE A 109 -2.20 12.76 5.19
CA ILE A 109 -1.83 14.03 4.56
C ILE A 109 -2.99 15.03 4.64
N ASN A 110 -4.22 14.55 4.44
CA ASN A 110 -5.44 15.37 4.50
C ASN A 110 -5.95 15.60 5.93
N GLY A 111 -5.27 15.09 6.96
CA GLY A 111 -5.64 15.26 8.36
C GLY A 111 -6.92 14.55 8.77
N TRP A 112 -7.33 13.49 8.04
CA TRP A 112 -8.53 12.70 8.27
C TRP A 112 -9.85 13.52 8.26
N ALA A 113 -9.90 14.56 7.42
CA ALA A 113 -11.08 15.41 7.19
C ALA A 113 -12.02 14.85 6.10
#